data_AF-A0A1T4W1E6-F1
#
_entry.id   AF-A0A1T4W1E6-F1
#
_cell.length_a   1.000
_cell.length_b   1.000
_cell.length_c   1.000
_cell.angle_alpha   90.00
_cell.angle_beta   90.00
_cell.angle_gamma   90.00
#
_symmetry.space_group_name_H-M   'P 1'
#
loop_
_entity.id
_entity.type
_entity.pdbx_description
1 polymer ?
#
loop_
_entity_poly.entity_id
_entity_poly.type
_entity_poly.pdbx_seq_one_letter_code
_entity_poly.pdbx_strand_id
1 'polypeptide(L)'
;MPSKKNRNKFSPLLSILASVIPHKAIYISTPITSGKRLIKYLQHFEKDGISNDNYLHFLKHEVIEPNCRAGREFAQKVRSKTSLPAIEPTCFFQKEWTQKDYLLFWELVIQHYAQEVWFNEGWQFSNGCTYEFYIALREQLPAKDHSGKIISRKKASMLLSESIEELKRHNRDPTPIQKIFNQIRHDSTLL
;
A
#
# COMPACT_ATOMS: atom_id res chain seq x y z
N MET A 1 -1.34 -19.51 4.68
CA MET A 1 -1.35 -19.74 3.22
C MET A 1 -2.75 -19.55 2.67
N PRO A 2 -2.94 -18.83 1.55
CA PRO A 2 -4.26 -18.66 0.93
C PRO A 2 -4.83 -19.99 0.43
N SER A 3 -6.16 -20.16 0.49
CA SER A 3 -6.84 -21.38 0.05
C SER A 3 -6.66 -21.63 -1.45
N LYS A 4 -6.69 -22.90 -1.91
CA LYS A 4 -6.65 -23.27 -3.34
C LYS A 4 -7.69 -22.49 -4.17
N LYS A 5 -8.89 -22.28 -3.62
CA LYS A 5 -9.99 -21.53 -4.25
C LYS A 5 -9.61 -20.07 -4.55
N ASN A 6 -8.84 -19.43 -3.66
CA ASN A 6 -8.41 -18.04 -3.86
C ASN A 6 -7.30 -17.92 -4.91
N ARG A 7 -6.41 -18.92 -5.04
CA ARG A 7 -5.40 -18.92 -6.12
C ARG A 7 -6.04 -19.02 -7.50
N ASN A 8 -7.13 -19.79 -7.64
CA ASN A 8 -7.86 -19.91 -8.91
C ASN A 8 -8.52 -18.59 -9.35
N LYS A 9 -8.98 -17.74 -8.40
CA LYS A 9 -9.61 -16.44 -8.70
C LYS A 9 -8.64 -15.49 -9.42
N PHE A 10 -7.38 -15.44 -9.00
CA PHE A 10 -6.39 -14.49 -9.52
C PHE A 10 -5.53 -15.06 -10.64
N SER A 11 -5.63 -16.37 -10.90
CA SER A 11 -4.79 -17.08 -11.87
C SER A 11 -4.74 -16.41 -13.26
N PRO A 12 -5.87 -15.97 -13.87
CA PRO A 12 -5.80 -15.31 -15.18
C PRO A 12 -4.98 -14.02 -15.16
N LEU A 13 -5.13 -13.20 -14.11
CA LEU A 13 -4.39 -11.93 -13.98
C LEU A 13 -2.90 -12.17 -13.73
N LEU A 14 -2.56 -13.15 -12.89
CA LEU A 14 -1.17 -13.54 -12.66
C LEU A 14 -0.55 -14.08 -13.96
N SER A 15 -1.27 -14.88 -14.75
CA SER A 15 -0.78 -15.36 -16.04
C SER A 15 -0.51 -14.23 -17.04
N ILE A 16 -1.35 -13.18 -17.06
CA ILE A 16 -1.10 -11.98 -17.87
C ILE A 16 0.15 -11.25 -17.38
N LEU A 17 0.31 -11.07 -16.05
CA LEU A 17 1.51 -10.45 -15.51
C LEU A 17 2.77 -11.27 -15.83
N ALA A 18 2.71 -12.60 -15.78
CA ALA A 18 3.81 -13.48 -16.12
C ALA A 18 4.23 -13.41 -17.60
N SER A 19 3.32 -13.02 -18.52
CA SER A 19 3.66 -12.88 -19.94
C SER A 19 4.31 -11.54 -20.29
N VAL A 20 4.18 -10.53 -19.42
CA VAL A 20 4.71 -9.17 -19.67
C VAL A 20 5.81 -8.76 -18.70
N ILE A 21 5.90 -9.36 -17.52
CA ILE A 21 6.97 -9.12 -16.55
C ILE A 21 8.05 -10.18 -16.79
N PRO A 22 9.23 -9.79 -17.31
CA PRO A 22 10.22 -10.75 -17.78
C PRO A 22 10.67 -11.72 -16.70
N HIS A 23 11.03 -11.26 -15.48
CA HIS A 23 11.34 -12.13 -14.34
C HIS A 23 11.22 -11.46 -12.96
N LYS A 24 11.62 -10.19 -12.85
CA LYS A 24 11.64 -9.43 -11.60
C LYS A 24 11.27 -7.98 -11.85
N ALA A 25 10.54 -7.39 -10.91
CA ALA A 25 10.08 -6.02 -10.97
C ALA A 25 10.22 -5.34 -9.61
N ILE A 26 10.16 -4.01 -9.62
CA ILE A 26 9.98 -3.21 -8.42
C ILE A 26 8.48 -3.06 -8.19
N TYR A 27 7.99 -3.42 -7.01
CA TYR A 27 6.61 -3.12 -6.64
C TYR A 27 6.53 -1.71 -6.05
N ILE A 28 5.60 -0.89 -6.54
CA ILE A 28 5.36 0.46 -6.02
C ILE A 28 4.21 0.42 -5.03
N SER A 29 4.50 0.71 -3.76
CA SER A 29 3.49 0.85 -2.72
C SER A 29 3.16 2.33 -2.50
N THR A 30 1.91 2.71 -2.71
CA THR A 30 1.43 4.08 -2.53
C THR A 30 0.01 4.08 -1.98
N PRO A 31 -0.37 5.02 -1.09
CA PRO A 31 -1.76 5.16 -0.68
C PRO A 31 -2.66 5.37 -1.91
N ILE A 32 -3.87 4.78 -1.92
CA ILE A 32 -4.89 4.98 -2.96
C ILE A 32 -6.15 5.57 -2.34
N THR A 33 -6.86 4.80 -1.52
CA THR A 33 -8.13 5.19 -0.90
C THR A 33 -7.97 5.75 0.53
N SER A 34 -6.73 5.82 1.03
CA SER A 34 -6.40 6.24 2.40
C SER A 34 -5.12 7.10 2.40
N GLY A 35 -4.42 7.18 3.54
CA GLY A 35 -3.22 7.98 3.69
C GLY A 35 -3.49 9.41 4.19
N LYS A 36 -2.43 10.23 4.21
CA LYS A 36 -2.47 11.59 4.76
C LYS A 36 -3.54 12.49 4.14
N ARG A 37 -3.85 12.32 2.85
CA ARG A 37 -4.89 13.12 2.15
C ARG A 37 -6.27 12.92 2.77
N LEU A 38 -6.63 11.66 3.04
CA LEU A 38 -7.89 11.34 3.71
C LEU A 38 -7.93 11.91 5.14
N ILE A 39 -6.83 11.81 5.90
CA ILE A 39 -6.76 12.34 7.26
C ILE A 39 -6.95 13.87 7.25
N LYS A 40 -6.25 14.59 6.37
CA LYS A 40 -6.36 16.05 6.22
C LYS A 40 -7.78 16.51 5.89
N TYR A 41 -8.47 15.77 5.02
CA TYR A 41 -9.87 16.05 4.73
C TYR A 41 -10.76 15.92 5.94
N LEU A 42 -10.64 14.77 6.59
CA LEU A 42 -11.53 14.39 7.68
C LEU A 42 -11.39 15.37 8.86
N GLN A 43 -10.21 15.94 9.07
CA GLN A 43 -9.98 17.06 10.00
C GLN A 43 -10.80 18.31 9.68
N HIS A 44 -11.01 18.62 8.40
CA HIS A 44 -11.72 19.82 7.97
C HIS A 44 -13.24 19.70 8.19
N PHE A 45 -13.79 18.48 8.13
CA PHE A 45 -15.24 18.23 8.12
C PHE A 45 -15.85 17.73 9.42
N GLU A 46 -15.04 17.40 10.45
CA GLU A 46 -15.55 17.08 11.80
C GLU A 46 -16.37 18.22 12.44
N LYS A 47 -16.44 19.40 11.80
CA LYS A 47 -17.20 20.56 12.27
C LYS A 47 -18.63 20.67 11.72
N ASP A 48 -18.89 20.18 10.51
CA ASP A 48 -20.11 20.58 9.75
C ASP A 48 -21.03 19.42 9.33
N GLY A 49 -20.62 18.17 9.57
CA GLY A 49 -21.36 16.98 9.11
C GLY A 49 -21.22 16.76 7.60
N ILE A 50 -21.28 15.50 7.15
CA ILE A 50 -21.06 15.15 5.74
C ILE A 50 -22.24 14.34 5.20
N SER A 51 -22.84 14.81 4.11
CA SER A 51 -23.72 13.97 3.29
C SER A 51 -22.89 12.92 2.54
N ASN A 52 -23.45 11.73 2.32
CA ASN A 52 -22.73 10.63 1.68
C ASN A 52 -22.19 11.00 0.28
N ASP A 53 -22.92 11.82 -0.48
CA ASP A 53 -22.51 12.26 -1.82
C ASP A 53 -21.30 13.19 -1.78
N ASN A 54 -21.24 14.11 -0.80
CA ASN A 54 -20.09 14.99 -0.60
C ASN A 54 -18.85 14.17 -0.20
N TYR A 55 -19.04 13.14 0.64
CA TYR A 55 -17.95 12.23 1.00
C TYR A 55 -17.39 11.48 -0.21
N LEU A 56 -18.26 10.88 -1.05
CA LEU A 56 -17.82 10.11 -2.21
C LEU A 56 -17.16 10.99 -3.28
N HIS A 57 -17.72 12.17 -3.53
CA HIS A 57 -17.13 13.14 -4.44
C HIS A 57 -15.73 13.53 -3.98
N PHE A 58 -15.58 13.90 -2.71
CA PHE A 58 -14.28 14.24 -2.13
C PHE A 58 -13.31 13.05 -2.18
N LEU A 59 -13.74 11.87 -1.70
CA LEU A 59 -12.89 10.69 -1.66
C LEU A 59 -12.30 10.39 -3.04
N LYS A 60 -13.10 10.55 -4.09
CA LYS A 60 -12.62 10.40 -5.46
C LYS A 60 -11.62 11.49 -5.86
N HIS A 61 -12.02 12.76 -5.79
CA HIS A 61 -11.28 13.85 -6.43
C HIS A 61 -10.11 14.40 -5.61
N GLU A 62 -10.15 14.25 -4.30
CA GLU A 62 -9.20 14.88 -3.38
C GLU A 62 -8.33 13.85 -2.65
N VAL A 63 -8.75 12.58 -2.61
CA VAL A 63 -7.94 11.48 -2.09
C VAL A 63 -7.45 10.58 -3.20
N ILE A 64 -8.35 9.87 -3.89
CA ILE A 64 -7.98 8.80 -4.82
C ILE A 64 -7.23 9.36 -6.03
N GLU A 65 -7.78 10.32 -6.76
CA GLU A 65 -7.15 10.86 -7.96
C GLU A 65 -5.76 11.47 -7.68
N PRO A 66 -5.56 12.31 -6.64
CA PRO A 66 -4.25 12.85 -6.31
C PRO A 66 -3.27 11.78 -5.80
N ASN A 67 -3.76 10.79 -5.05
CA ASN A 67 -2.96 9.64 -4.63
C ASN A 67 -2.48 8.80 -5.83
N CYS A 68 -3.38 8.48 -6.77
CA CYS A 68 -3.05 7.74 -7.98
C CYS A 68 -2.06 8.52 -8.86
N ARG A 69 -2.23 9.85 -8.98
CA ARG A 69 -1.28 10.71 -9.68
C ARG A 69 0.11 10.66 -9.05
N ALA A 70 0.18 10.84 -7.73
CA ALA A 70 1.44 10.76 -6.98
C ALA A 70 2.10 9.37 -7.11
N GLY A 71 1.31 8.31 -7.14
CA GLY A 71 1.78 6.95 -7.39
C GLY A 71 2.40 6.77 -8.77
N ARG A 72 1.73 7.26 -9.81
CA ARG A 72 2.23 7.25 -11.21
C ARG A 72 3.52 8.04 -11.35
N GLU A 73 3.58 9.25 -10.82
CA GLU A 73 4.79 10.08 -10.83
C GLU A 73 5.94 9.42 -10.06
N PHE A 74 5.64 8.81 -8.90
CA PHE A 74 6.63 8.07 -8.14
C PHE A 74 7.16 6.86 -8.91
N ALA A 75 6.30 6.08 -9.54
CA ALA A 75 6.70 4.95 -10.37
C ALA A 75 7.56 5.38 -11.57
N GLN A 76 7.27 6.52 -12.19
CA GLN A 76 8.11 7.10 -13.25
C GLN A 76 9.50 7.47 -12.73
N LYS A 77 9.59 8.13 -11.55
CA LYS A 77 10.87 8.45 -10.90
C LYS A 77 11.68 7.21 -10.52
N VAL A 78 11.00 6.12 -10.15
CA VAL A 78 11.67 4.84 -9.86
C VAL A 78 12.20 4.22 -11.16
N ARG A 79 11.38 4.15 -12.22
CA ARG A 79 11.80 3.65 -13.54
C ARG A 79 12.97 4.43 -14.13
N SER A 80 13.08 5.74 -13.87
CA SER A 80 14.22 6.53 -14.36
C SER A 80 15.52 6.29 -13.60
N LYS A 81 15.47 5.64 -12.42
CA LYS A 81 16.63 5.37 -11.57
C LYS A 81 17.10 3.92 -11.63
N THR A 82 16.32 3.03 -12.23
CA THR A 82 16.60 1.59 -12.23
C THR A 82 16.38 1.02 -13.64
N SER A 83 17.00 -0.11 -13.93
CA SER A 83 16.75 -0.87 -15.16
C SER A 83 15.58 -1.84 -15.04
N LEU A 84 14.95 -1.92 -13.86
CA LEU A 84 13.87 -2.88 -13.60
C LEU A 84 12.51 -2.27 -13.97
N PRO A 85 11.58 -3.09 -14.49
CA PRO A 85 10.19 -2.66 -14.64
C PRO A 85 9.58 -2.37 -13.26
N ALA A 86 8.63 -1.43 -13.21
CA ALA A 86 7.89 -1.11 -11.99
C ALA A 86 6.41 -1.50 -12.12
N ILE A 87 5.90 -2.29 -11.17
CA ILE A 87 4.48 -2.60 -11.02
C ILE A 87 3.85 -1.44 -10.25
N GLU A 88 2.91 -0.76 -10.89
CA GLU A 88 2.26 0.45 -10.39
C GLU A 88 0.76 0.17 -10.20
N PRO A 89 0.29 -0.06 -8.95
CA PRO A 89 -1.08 -0.53 -8.68
C PRO A 89 -2.21 0.46 -8.95
N THR A 90 -1.94 1.77 -9.02
CA THR A 90 -2.98 2.81 -8.93
C THR A 90 -3.92 2.88 -10.13
N CYS A 91 -3.53 2.29 -11.27
CA CYS A 91 -4.37 2.18 -12.46
C CYS A 91 -5.27 0.94 -12.47
N PHE A 92 -5.09 0.01 -11.53
CA PHE A 92 -5.84 -1.23 -11.49
C PHE A 92 -7.10 -1.10 -10.63
N PHE A 93 -8.26 -1.39 -11.23
CA PHE A 93 -9.55 -1.39 -10.54
C PHE A 93 -10.39 -2.61 -10.96
N GLN A 94 -10.97 -3.25 -9.96
CA GLN A 94 -11.92 -4.36 -10.10
C GLN A 94 -13.14 -4.09 -9.22
N LYS A 95 -14.28 -3.83 -9.86
CA LYS A 95 -15.52 -3.42 -9.19
C LYS A 95 -16.00 -4.44 -8.15
N GLU A 96 -15.90 -5.72 -8.46
CA GLU A 96 -16.42 -6.82 -7.64
C GLU A 96 -15.43 -7.29 -6.56
N TRP A 97 -14.30 -6.59 -6.38
CA TRP A 97 -13.30 -6.97 -5.40
C TRP A 97 -13.53 -6.28 -4.07
N THR A 98 -13.52 -7.09 -3.01
CA THR A 98 -13.47 -6.60 -1.64
C THR A 98 -12.07 -6.11 -1.31
N GLN A 99 -11.92 -5.34 -0.22
CA GLN A 99 -10.58 -4.96 0.29
C GLN A 99 -9.68 -6.18 0.51
N LYS A 100 -10.24 -7.30 0.98
CA LYS A 100 -9.50 -8.55 1.18
C LYS A 100 -8.99 -9.14 -0.14
N ASP A 101 -9.77 -9.01 -1.22
CA ASP A 101 -9.34 -9.46 -2.55
C ASP A 101 -8.17 -8.63 -3.07
N TYR A 102 -8.22 -7.31 -2.93
CA TYR A 102 -7.10 -6.43 -3.29
C TYR A 102 -5.84 -6.77 -2.50
N LEU A 103 -5.93 -6.89 -1.17
CA LEU A 103 -4.77 -7.23 -0.33
C LEU A 103 -4.17 -8.58 -0.74
N LEU A 104 -5.01 -9.59 -0.96
CA LEU A 104 -4.54 -10.91 -1.33
C LEU A 104 -3.94 -10.95 -2.73
N PHE A 105 -4.52 -10.23 -3.69
CA PHE A 105 -3.95 -10.14 -5.03
C PHE A 105 -2.57 -9.48 -5.01
N TRP A 106 -2.43 -8.35 -4.32
CA TRP A 106 -1.16 -7.65 -4.25
C TRP A 106 -0.10 -8.41 -3.44
N GLU A 107 -0.50 -9.14 -2.39
CA GLU A 107 0.38 -10.11 -1.72
C GLU A 107 0.96 -11.11 -2.73
N LEU A 108 0.12 -11.73 -3.57
CA LEU A 108 0.56 -12.68 -4.59
C LEU A 108 1.47 -12.01 -5.63
N VAL A 109 1.14 -10.80 -6.08
CA VAL A 109 1.98 -10.05 -7.03
C VAL A 109 3.36 -9.77 -6.44
N ILE A 110 3.44 -9.34 -5.18
CA ILE A 110 4.71 -9.10 -4.50
C ILE A 110 5.50 -10.41 -4.39
N GLN A 111 4.87 -11.49 -3.95
CA GLN A 111 5.52 -12.80 -3.80
C GLN A 111 6.07 -13.36 -5.11
N HIS A 112 5.36 -13.16 -6.22
CA HIS A 112 5.72 -13.76 -7.51
C HIS A 112 6.67 -12.90 -8.35
N TYR A 113 6.58 -11.58 -8.25
CA TYR A 113 7.26 -10.69 -9.21
C TYR A 113 8.16 -9.65 -8.56
N ALA A 114 7.98 -9.31 -7.29
CA ALA A 114 8.77 -8.24 -6.68
C ALA A 114 10.17 -8.74 -6.30
N GLN A 115 11.19 -8.00 -6.75
CA GLN A 115 12.55 -8.13 -6.23
C GLN A 115 12.80 -7.17 -5.06
N GLU A 116 12.06 -6.07 -5.03
CA GLU A 116 12.08 -5.07 -3.97
C GLU A 116 10.78 -4.27 -4.01
N VAL A 117 10.46 -3.63 -2.88
CA VAL A 117 9.25 -2.84 -2.72
C VAL A 117 9.64 -1.41 -2.37
N TRP A 118 9.16 -0.44 -3.15
CA TRP A 118 9.42 0.98 -2.93
C TRP A 118 8.16 1.66 -2.41
N PHE A 119 8.27 2.30 -1.25
CA PHE A 119 7.18 2.94 -0.54
C PHE A 119 7.20 4.44 -0.79
N ASN A 120 6.10 4.95 -1.32
CA ASN A 120 5.90 6.37 -1.52
C ASN A 120 5.75 7.10 -0.17
N GLU A 121 5.83 8.42 -0.19
CA GLU A 121 5.63 9.23 1.00
C GLU A 121 4.25 9.00 1.64
N GLY A 122 4.21 8.91 2.97
CA GLY A 122 2.97 8.72 3.72
C GLY A 122 2.41 7.30 3.68
N TRP A 123 3.16 6.30 3.21
CA TRP A 123 2.75 4.90 3.17
C TRP A 123 2.26 4.37 4.53
N GLN A 124 2.84 4.83 5.65
CA GLN A 124 2.50 4.38 6.99
C GLN A 124 1.05 4.72 7.40
N PHE A 125 0.40 5.64 6.69
CA PHE A 125 -1.00 6.03 6.90
C PHE A 125 -1.99 5.23 6.04
N SER A 126 -1.50 4.27 5.26
CA SER A 126 -2.32 3.44 4.37
C SER A 126 -2.36 1.99 4.86
N ASN A 127 -3.57 1.47 5.05
CA ASN A 127 -3.77 0.07 5.43
C ASN A 127 -3.16 -0.90 4.39
N GLY A 128 -3.29 -0.57 3.10
CA GLY A 128 -2.71 -1.37 2.03
C GLY A 128 -1.19 -1.34 2.06
N CYS A 129 -0.60 -0.15 2.16
CA CYS A 129 0.85 -0.02 2.13
C CYS A 129 1.52 -0.61 3.37
N THR A 130 0.91 -0.47 4.54
CA THR A 130 1.45 -1.10 5.76
C THR A 130 1.40 -2.61 5.67
N TYR A 131 0.33 -3.19 5.12
CA TYR A 131 0.27 -4.62 4.83
C TYR A 131 1.34 -5.04 3.81
N GLU A 132 1.50 -4.32 2.70
CA GLU A 132 2.53 -4.60 1.69
C GLU A 132 3.95 -4.50 2.26
N PHE A 133 4.20 -3.59 3.22
CA PHE A 133 5.46 -3.51 3.96
C PHE A 133 5.71 -4.77 4.79
N TYR A 134 4.69 -5.25 5.50
CA TYR A 134 4.77 -6.51 6.22
C TYR A 134 5.05 -7.70 5.28
N ILE A 135 4.41 -7.75 4.10
CA ILE A 135 4.71 -8.77 3.08
C ILE A 135 6.17 -8.67 2.63
N ALA A 136 6.67 -7.47 2.33
CA ALA A 136 8.07 -7.27 1.93
C ALA A 136 9.05 -7.83 2.97
N LEU A 137 8.82 -7.53 4.26
CA LEU A 137 9.67 -8.07 5.34
C LEU A 137 9.57 -9.60 5.44
N ARG A 138 8.36 -10.15 5.37
CA ARG A 138 8.13 -11.60 5.48
C ARG A 138 8.79 -12.38 4.35
N GLU A 139 8.76 -11.83 3.14
CA GLU A 139 9.42 -12.41 1.96
C GLU A 139 10.91 -12.03 1.86
N GLN A 140 11.47 -11.34 2.88
CA GLN A 140 12.86 -10.89 2.93
C GLN A 140 13.27 -10.02 1.73
N LEU A 141 12.31 -9.24 1.20
CA LEU A 141 12.53 -8.31 0.11
C LEU A 141 13.04 -6.96 0.65
N PRO A 142 13.97 -6.29 -0.04
CA PRO A 142 14.34 -4.92 0.27
C PRO A 142 13.12 -3.98 0.24
N ALA A 143 12.80 -3.39 1.39
CA ALA A 143 11.79 -2.35 1.50
C ALA A 143 12.46 -0.98 1.50
N LYS A 144 12.26 -0.19 0.44
CA LYS A 144 12.91 1.11 0.23
C LYS A 144 11.92 2.26 0.39
N ASP A 145 12.37 3.39 0.91
CA ASP A 145 11.58 4.63 0.91
C ASP A 145 11.61 5.32 -0.45
N HIS A 146 10.88 6.43 -0.58
CA HIS A 146 10.77 7.22 -1.81
C HIS A 146 12.12 7.74 -2.34
N SER A 147 13.17 7.76 -1.50
CA SER A 147 14.52 8.14 -1.89
C SER A 147 15.38 6.96 -2.35
N GLY A 148 14.88 5.72 -2.22
CA GLY A 148 15.59 4.48 -2.53
C GLY A 148 16.39 3.91 -1.37
N LYS A 149 16.28 4.47 -0.16
CA LYS A 149 16.98 4.00 1.04
C LYS A 149 16.18 2.90 1.74
N ILE A 150 16.87 1.88 2.25
CA ILE A 150 16.24 0.81 3.02
C ILE A 150 15.54 1.37 4.25
N ILE A 151 14.28 0.99 4.44
CA ILE A 151 13.50 1.26 5.64
C ILE A 151 13.81 0.16 6.64
N SER A 152 14.64 0.46 7.64
CA SER A 152 14.91 -0.49 8.72
C SER A 152 13.64 -0.75 9.54
N ARG A 153 13.56 -1.93 10.17
CA ARG A 153 12.47 -2.29 11.10
C ARG A 153 12.28 -1.26 12.22
N LYS A 154 13.37 -0.68 12.73
CA LYS A 154 13.33 0.41 13.72
C LYS A 154 12.66 1.66 13.15
N LYS A 155 13.06 2.10 11.95
CA LYS A 155 12.46 3.25 11.26
C LYS A 155 10.98 3.00 10.96
N ALA A 156 10.63 1.83 10.44
CA ALA A 156 9.25 1.45 10.17
C ALA A 156 8.39 1.46 11.45
N SER A 157 8.88 0.86 12.54
CA SER A 157 8.18 0.84 13.83
C SER A 157 7.90 2.26 14.34
N MET A 158 8.89 3.15 14.24
CA MET A 158 8.72 4.57 14.61
C MET A 158 7.63 5.23 13.77
N LEU A 159 7.70 5.12 12.44
CA LEU A 159 6.71 5.71 11.52
C LEU A 159 5.30 5.17 11.74
N LEU A 160 5.16 3.86 11.97
CA LEU A 160 3.87 3.23 12.23
C LEU A 160 3.30 3.70 13.57
N SER A 161 4.13 3.76 14.63
CA SER A 161 3.72 4.29 15.93
C SER A 161 3.24 5.73 15.84
N GLU A 162 3.97 6.59 15.12
CA GLU A 162 3.57 7.98 14.88
C GLU A 162 2.23 8.07 14.13
N SER A 163 2.04 7.24 13.11
CA SER A 163 0.80 7.22 12.33
C SER A 163 -0.41 6.76 13.14
N ILE A 164 -0.22 5.80 14.05
CA ILE A 164 -1.26 5.31 14.96
C ILE A 164 -1.69 6.44 15.90
N GLU A 165 -0.75 7.15 16.51
CA GLU A 165 -1.05 8.26 17.41
C GLU A 165 -1.69 9.44 16.66
N GLU A 166 -1.29 9.71 15.43
CA GLU A 166 -1.95 10.71 14.58
C GLU A 166 -3.38 10.31 14.23
N LEU A 167 -3.63 9.06 13.86
CA LEU A 167 -5.00 8.57 13.60
C LEU A 167 -5.89 8.70 14.84
N LYS A 168 -5.39 8.32 16.02
CA LYS A 168 -6.10 8.49 17.29
C LYS A 168 -6.43 9.95 17.58
N ARG A 169 -5.47 10.87 17.38
CA ARG A 169 -5.68 12.33 17.56
C ARG A 169 -6.77 12.90 16.65
N HIS A 170 -7.08 12.22 15.54
CA HIS A 170 -8.12 12.60 14.60
C HIS A 170 -9.35 11.68 14.67
N ASN A 171 -9.57 10.99 15.79
CA ASN A 171 -10.71 10.10 16.03
C ASN A 171 -10.90 9.05 14.92
N ARG A 172 -9.79 8.57 14.34
CA ARG A 172 -9.79 7.52 13.32
C ARG A 172 -9.35 6.20 13.91
N ASP A 173 -9.97 5.13 13.44
CA ASP A 173 -9.64 3.77 13.84
C ASP A 173 -8.22 3.39 13.38
N PRO A 174 -7.25 3.24 14.30
CA PRO A 174 -5.90 2.82 13.94
C PRO A 174 -5.78 1.30 13.83
N THR A 175 -6.85 0.53 14.11
CA THR A 175 -6.81 -0.93 14.29
C THR A 175 -6.12 -1.67 13.14
N PRO A 176 -6.37 -1.37 11.85
CA PRO A 176 -5.70 -2.08 10.77
C PRO A 176 -4.17 -1.90 10.81
N ILE A 177 -3.68 -0.68 11.00
CA ILE A 177 -2.25 -0.37 11.07
C ILE A 177 -1.64 -0.90 12.37
N GLN A 178 -2.37 -0.81 13.49
CA GLN A 178 -1.97 -1.35 14.79
C GLN A 178 -1.74 -2.86 14.73
N LYS A 179 -2.60 -3.60 14.01
CA LYS A 179 -2.43 -5.05 13.81
C LYS A 179 -1.11 -5.36 13.11
N ILE A 180 -0.80 -4.63 12.03
CA ILE A 180 0.46 -4.78 11.29
C ILE A 180 1.66 -4.39 12.15
N PHE A 181 1.58 -3.28 12.88
CA PHE A 181 2.63 -2.84 13.79
C PHE A 181 2.96 -3.90 14.84
N ASN A 182 1.93 -4.51 15.43
CA ASN A 182 2.11 -5.60 16.41
C ASN A 182 2.77 -6.82 15.75
N GLN A 183 2.35 -7.21 14.54
CA GLN A 183 2.99 -8.30 13.79
C GLN A 183 4.47 -8.02 13.53
N ILE A 184 4.82 -6.81 13.06
CA ILE A 184 6.21 -6.41 12.83
C ILE A 184 7.02 -6.39 14.12
N ARG A 185 6.42 -6.10 15.28
CA ARG A 185 7.14 -6.10 16.57
C ARG A 185 7.37 -7.49 17.14
N HIS A 186 6.42 -8.40 17.00
CA HIS A 186 6.48 -9.71 17.65
C HIS A 186 7.07 -10.81 16.77
N ASP A 187 7.14 -10.61 15.47
CA ASP A 187 7.74 -11.59 14.57
C ASP A 187 9.27 -11.48 14.61
N SER A 188 9.92 -12.40 15.33
CA SER A 188 11.38 -12.48 15.46
C SER A 188 12.06 -12.95 14.17
N THR A 189 11.29 -13.45 13.20
CA THR A 189 11.82 -13.95 11.92
C THR A 189 11.99 -12.87 10.85
N LEU A 190 11.45 -11.66 11.10
CA LEU A 190 11.62 -10.51 10.22
C LEU A 190 12.98 -9.85 10.45
N LEU A 191 13.82 -9.84 9.42
CA LEU A 191 15.15 -9.22 9.36
C LEU A 191 15.13 -7.70 9.64
#